data_AF-A0A2T7NPA2-F1
#
_entry.id   AF-A0A2T7NPA2-F1
#
_cell.length_a   1.000
_cell.length_b   1.000
_cell.length_c   1.000
_cell.angle_alpha   90.00
_cell.angle_beta   90.00
_cell.angle_gamma   90.00
#
_symmetry.space_group_name_H-M   'P 1'
#
loop_
_entity.id
_entity.type
_entity.pdbx_description
1 polymer ?
#
loop_
_entity_poly.entity_id
_entity_poly.type
_entity_poly.pdbx_seq_one_letter_code
_entity_poly.pdbx_strand_id
1 'polypeptide(L)'
;MSKKKSMTDEERTALVQRLQDDIEDFVAERSKKAQETGAVGDDGKSVDDIIQELQNHPAFLKEVDWSKPLSPEMEALMAIKYESENPKARAESYREEGNELFKKKDYRTAIANYTEGIKSKSPDRLQNAVLYTNRAAAHYHLDSENKELLEIKLKAEKAKRLQERDERKQAFKDRKEDEATLKLLNVIKDRKIQLVSSTNRRNCSSFPKSADQLGPLHPSGASVRLDEKGCLHWPVLLLYPEYAQTDFIQNFCENSTFEDHLVQMFGPDTEPPPWDIEHKHT
;
A
#
# COMPACT_ATOMS: atom_id res chain seq x y z
N MET A 1 -81.55 -6.39 -1.69
CA MET A 1 -80.18 -6.85 -1.40
C MET A 1 -80.05 -7.01 0.11
N SER A 2 -80.00 -8.25 0.61
CA SER A 2 -80.00 -8.52 2.06
C SER A 2 -78.57 -8.36 2.62
N LYS A 3 -78.36 -7.41 3.54
CA LYS A 3 -77.07 -7.19 4.23
C LYS A 3 -76.75 -8.44 5.05
N LYS A 4 -75.67 -9.17 4.72
CA LYS A 4 -75.16 -10.26 5.56
C LYS A 4 -74.79 -9.69 6.93
N LYS A 5 -75.37 -10.25 7.99
CA LYS A 5 -75.08 -9.88 9.39
C LYS A 5 -73.60 -10.17 9.67
N SER A 6 -72.85 -9.16 10.11
CA SER A 6 -71.44 -9.31 10.50
C SER A 6 -71.38 -10.07 11.83
N MET A 7 -70.88 -11.31 11.81
CA MET A 7 -70.64 -12.15 12.99
C MET A 7 -69.76 -11.41 13.99
N THR A 8 -70.16 -11.36 15.26
CA THR A 8 -69.41 -10.71 16.36
C THR A 8 -68.16 -11.52 16.71
N ASP A 9 -67.16 -10.90 17.36
CA ASP A 9 -65.90 -11.60 17.63
C ASP A 9 -66.06 -12.79 18.59
N GLU A 10 -67.01 -12.73 19.52
CA GLU A 10 -67.36 -13.86 20.40
C GLU A 10 -68.02 -15.02 19.64
N GLU A 11 -68.88 -14.73 18.67
CA GLU A 11 -69.46 -15.76 17.79
C GLU A 11 -68.39 -16.38 16.90
N ARG A 12 -67.39 -15.60 16.46
CA ARG A 12 -66.25 -16.08 15.67
C ARG A 12 -65.35 -17.01 16.48
N THR A 13 -65.01 -16.65 17.71
CA THR A 13 -64.15 -17.50 18.56
C THR A 13 -64.86 -18.80 18.93
N ALA A 14 -66.15 -18.75 19.26
CA ALA A 14 -66.95 -19.94 19.52
C ALA A 14 -67.07 -20.86 18.29
N LEU A 15 -67.21 -20.27 17.09
CA LEU A 15 -67.21 -21.04 15.85
C LEU A 15 -65.84 -21.68 15.58
N VAL A 16 -64.75 -20.95 15.84
CA VAL A 16 -63.39 -21.48 15.70
C VAL A 16 -63.15 -22.65 16.65
N GLN A 17 -63.55 -22.53 17.91
CA GLN A 17 -63.45 -23.64 18.87
C GLN A 17 -64.26 -24.85 18.44
N ARG A 18 -65.52 -24.65 18.02
CA ARG A 18 -66.34 -25.75 17.51
C ARG A 18 -65.72 -26.42 16.29
N LEU A 19 -65.17 -25.64 15.36
CA LEU A 19 -64.49 -26.20 14.19
C LEU A 19 -63.21 -26.92 14.58
N GLN A 20 -62.51 -26.48 15.63
CA GLN A 20 -61.34 -27.19 16.16
C GLN A 20 -61.75 -28.52 16.78
N ASP A 21 -62.78 -28.54 17.63
CA ASP A 21 -63.31 -29.76 18.24
C ASP A 21 -63.84 -30.73 17.17
N ASP A 22 -64.62 -30.24 16.19
CA ASP A 22 -65.13 -31.05 15.07
C ASP A 22 -63.98 -31.63 14.21
N ILE A 23 -62.88 -30.89 14.03
CA ILE A 23 -61.69 -31.38 13.33
C ILE A 23 -60.95 -32.42 14.16
N GLU A 24 -60.79 -32.21 15.47
CA GLU A 24 -60.15 -33.17 16.36
C GLU A 24 -60.92 -34.49 16.39
N ASP A 25 -62.25 -34.43 16.51
CA ASP A 25 -63.13 -35.60 16.43
C ASP A 25 -63.01 -36.29 15.07
N PHE A 26 -63.00 -35.53 13.97
CA PHE A 26 -62.83 -36.08 12.62
C PHE A 26 -61.47 -36.77 12.41
N VAL A 27 -60.39 -36.18 12.92
CA VAL A 27 -59.05 -36.78 12.87
C VAL A 27 -58.98 -38.04 13.74
N ALA A 28 -59.60 -38.02 14.92
CA ALA A 28 -59.67 -39.18 15.81
C ALA A 28 -60.50 -40.32 15.21
N GLU A 29 -61.58 -40.02 14.51
CA GLU A 29 -62.38 -41.02 13.80
C GLU A 29 -61.61 -41.63 12.62
N ARG A 30 -60.90 -40.79 11.84
CA ARG A 30 -60.03 -41.29 10.76
C ARG A 30 -58.83 -42.08 11.25
N SER A 31 -58.22 -41.70 12.36
CA SER A 31 -57.06 -42.42 12.92
C SER A 31 -57.46 -43.80 13.43
N LYS A 32 -58.61 -43.92 14.12
CA LYS A 32 -59.20 -45.21 14.50
C LYS A 32 -59.51 -46.06 13.28
N LYS A 33 -60.12 -45.47 12.24
CA LYS A 33 -60.42 -46.17 10.99
C LYS A 33 -59.15 -46.66 10.29
N ALA A 34 -58.09 -45.85 10.25
CA ALA A 34 -56.80 -46.23 9.67
C ALA A 34 -56.11 -47.36 10.44
N GLN A 35 -56.22 -47.37 11.78
CA GLN A 35 -55.73 -48.46 12.65
C GLN A 35 -56.51 -49.76 12.45
N GLU A 36 -57.84 -49.70 12.29
CA GLU A 36 -58.69 -50.87 12.04
C GLU A 36 -58.50 -51.46 10.64
N THR A 37 -58.25 -50.61 9.63
CA THR A 37 -58.09 -51.06 8.23
C THR A 37 -56.66 -51.44 7.84
N GLY A 38 -55.67 -51.24 8.72
CA GLY A 38 -54.26 -51.42 8.38
C GLY A 38 -53.89 -50.60 7.15
N ALA A 39 -54.22 -49.31 7.15
CA ALA A 39 -54.05 -48.44 6.00
C ALA A 39 -52.55 -48.17 5.75
N VAL A 40 -51.98 -48.96 4.86
CA VAL A 40 -50.63 -48.77 4.33
C VAL A 40 -50.71 -47.83 3.14
N GLY A 41 -49.78 -46.88 3.01
CA GLY A 41 -49.69 -46.04 1.81
C GLY A 41 -49.48 -46.88 0.54
N ASP A 42 -49.69 -46.32 -0.65
CA ASP A 42 -49.48 -47.02 -1.93
C ASP A 42 -48.09 -47.69 -2.02
N ASP A 43 -47.12 -47.16 -1.27
CA ASP A 43 -45.72 -47.56 -1.23
C ASP A 43 -45.40 -48.62 -0.16
N GLY A 44 -46.38 -49.14 0.59
CA GLY A 44 -46.12 -50.13 1.63
C GLY A 44 -45.68 -49.55 3.00
N LYS A 45 -45.51 -48.23 3.11
CA LYS A 45 -45.00 -47.54 4.31
C LYS A 45 -46.11 -47.16 5.28
N SER A 46 -45.84 -47.31 6.58
CA SER A 46 -46.73 -46.84 7.64
C SER A 46 -46.73 -45.31 7.70
N VAL A 47 -47.80 -44.72 8.22
CA VAL A 47 -47.90 -43.26 8.43
C VAL A 47 -46.74 -42.77 9.31
N ASP A 48 -46.31 -43.56 10.28
CA ASP A 48 -45.19 -43.23 11.16
C ASP A 48 -43.85 -43.23 10.40
N ASP A 49 -43.67 -44.14 9.42
CA ASP A 49 -42.47 -44.20 8.59
C ASP A 49 -42.37 -42.97 7.67
N ILE A 50 -43.51 -42.53 7.12
CA ILE A 50 -43.60 -41.34 6.26
C ILE A 50 -43.30 -40.09 7.09
N ILE A 51 -43.81 -39.99 8.32
CA ILE A 51 -43.51 -38.89 9.23
C ILE A 51 -42.03 -38.87 9.57
N GLN A 52 -41.41 -40.03 9.80
CA GLN A 52 -39.98 -40.13 10.11
C GLN A 52 -39.10 -39.76 8.90
N GLU A 53 -39.51 -40.12 7.68
CA GLU A 53 -38.85 -39.72 6.44
C GLU A 53 -38.97 -38.21 6.17
N LEU A 54 -40.15 -37.63 6.41
CA LEU A 54 -40.39 -36.19 6.33
C LEU A 54 -39.60 -35.42 7.38
N GLN A 55 -39.51 -35.92 8.61
CA GLN A 55 -38.73 -35.29 9.68
C GLN A 55 -37.23 -35.25 9.34
N ASN A 56 -36.72 -36.24 8.62
CA ASN A 56 -35.32 -36.28 8.17
C ASN A 56 -35.08 -35.52 6.85
N HIS A 57 -36.12 -35.02 6.19
CA HIS A 57 -35.98 -34.27 4.94
C HIS A 57 -35.47 -32.84 5.22
N PRO A 58 -34.50 -32.32 4.46
CA PRO A 58 -33.84 -31.02 4.72
C PRO A 58 -34.81 -29.83 4.76
N ALA A 59 -35.95 -29.91 4.06
CA ALA A 59 -36.96 -28.85 4.07
C ALA A 59 -37.80 -28.76 5.36
N PHE A 60 -37.86 -29.83 6.17
CA PHE A 60 -38.72 -29.92 7.36
C PHE A 60 -37.96 -30.26 8.65
N LEU A 61 -36.65 -30.48 8.54
CA LEU A 61 -35.73 -30.73 9.66
C LEU A 61 -35.71 -29.51 10.59
N LYS A 62 -36.22 -29.68 11.83
CA LYS A 62 -36.32 -28.58 12.81
C LYS A 62 -34.98 -28.21 13.44
N GLU A 63 -34.12 -29.20 13.66
CA GLU A 63 -32.80 -29.03 14.26
C GLU A 63 -31.80 -29.96 13.57
N VAL A 64 -30.59 -29.46 13.33
CA VAL A 64 -29.49 -30.23 12.73
C VAL A 64 -28.61 -30.80 13.84
N ASP A 65 -28.45 -32.12 13.88
CA ASP A 65 -27.47 -32.78 14.74
C ASP A 65 -26.08 -32.68 14.08
N TRP A 66 -25.29 -31.71 14.54
CA TRP A 66 -23.94 -31.42 14.04
C TRP A 66 -22.90 -32.52 14.34
N SER A 67 -23.27 -33.55 15.11
CA SER A 67 -22.37 -34.64 15.49
C SER A 67 -22.26 -35.73 14.42
N LYS A 68 -23.21 -35.78 13.47
CA LYS A 68 -23.28 -36.76 12.39
C LYS A 68 -22.84 -36.13 11.06
N PRO A 69 -22.25 -36.90 10.13
CA PRO A 69 -21.93 -36.39 8.81
C PRO A 69 -23.21 -35.95 8.10
N LEU A 70 -23.21 -34.74 7.54
CA LEU A 70 -24.37 -34.17 6.86
C LEU A 70 -24.72 -34.96 5.60
N SER A 71 -26.00 -34.99 5.24
CA SER A 71 -26.41 -35.55 3.95
C SER A 71 -25.84 -34.72 2.79
N PRO A 72 -25.56 -35.33 1.63
CA PRO A 72 -25.05 -34.61 0.46
C PRO A 72 -25.92 -33.41 0.04
N GLU A 73 -27.24 -33.52 0.22
CA GLU A 73 -28.18 -32.45 -0.08
C GLU A 73 -28.08 -31.28 0.91
N MET A 74 -27.89 -31.59 2.20
CA MET A 74 -27.72 -30.57 3.23
C MET A 74 -26.37 -29.87 3.11
N GLU A 75 -25.31 -30.60 2.71
CA GLU A 75 -23.99 -30.03 2.41
C GLU A 75 -24.04 -29.10 1.19
N ALA A 76 -24.76 -29.46 0.14
CA ALA A 76 -24.95 -28.60 -1.04
C ALA A 76 -25.73 -27.32 -0.69
N LEU A 77 -26.81 -27.43 0.08
CA LEU A 77 -27.58 -26.27 0.54
C LEU A 77 -26.77 -25.37 1.49
N MET A 78 -25.96 -26.00 2.34
CA MET A 78 -24.99 -25.32 3.20
C MET A 78 -23.95 -24.58 2.37
N ALA A 79 -23.34 -25.23 1.39
CA ALA A 79 -22.38 -24.61 0.48
C ALA A 79 -22.99 -23.38 -0.21
N ILE A 80 -24.22 -23.47 -0.73
CA ILE A 80 -24.93 -22.34 -1.35
C ILE A 80 -25.17 -21.20 -0.34
N LYS A 81 -25.61 -21.52 0.88
CA LYS A 81 -25.85 -20.53 1.94
C LYS A 81 -24.55 -19.85 2.37
N TYR A 82 -23.48 -20.61 2.63
CA TYR A 82 -22.21 -20.09 3.13
C TYR A 82 -21.33 -19.45 2.04
N GLU A 83 -21.46 -19.86 0.78
CA GLU A 83 -20.87 -19.17 -0.38
C GLU A 83 -21.47 -17.76 -0.55
N SER A 84 -22.77 -17.61 -0.25
CA SER A 84 -23.44 -16.30 -0.21
C SER A 84 -23.05 -15.45 1.01
N GLU A 85 -22.66 -16.09 2.12
CA GLU A 85 -22.31 -15.42 3.40
C GLU A 85 -20.84 -15.05 3.52
N ASN A 86 -19.92 -15.65 2.74
CA ASN A 86 -18.50 -15.29 2.77
C ASN A 86 -18.26 -13.97 2.02
N PRO A 87 -17.96 -12.85 2.73
CA PRO A 87 -17.81 -11.55 2.10
C PRO A 87 -16.65 -11.51 1.09
N LYS A 88 -15.64 -12.37 1.28
CA LYS A 88 -14.47 -12.47 0.41
C LYS A 88 -14.80 -13.14 -0.93
N ALA A 89 -15.47 -14.29 -0.90
CA ALA A 89 -15.87 -15.02 -2.11
C ALA A 89 -16.85 -14.18 -2.95
N ARG A 90 -17.79 -13.50 -2.28
CA ARG A 90 -18.72 -12.59 -2.93
C ARG A 90 -18.07 -11.37 -3.57
N ALA A 91 -17.05 -10.78 -2.93
CA ALA A 91 -16.28 -9.70 -3.54
C ALA A 91 -15.52 -10.17 -4.78
N GLU A 92 -15.03 -11.42 -4.77
CA GLU A 92 -14.31 -12.03 -5.87
C GLU A 92 -15.22 -12.30 -7.08
N SER A 93 -16.44 -12.83 -6.86
CA SER A 93 -17.39 -13.06 -7.95
C SER A 93 -17.78 -11.76 -8.66
N TYR A 94 -18.11 -10.70 -7.89
CA TYR A 94 -18.40 -9.38 -8.48
C TYR A 94 -17.20 -8.77 -9.21
N ARG A 95 -15.97 -9.05 -8.74
CA ARG A 95 -14.74 -8.63 -9.41
C ARG A 95 -14.60 -9.31 -10.77
N GLU A 96 -14.84 -10.61 -10.84
CA GLU A 96 -14.76 -11.40 -12.08
C GLU A 96 -15.84 -10.99 -13.08
N GLU A 97 -17.09 -10.86 -12.64
CA GLU A 97 -18.20 -10.37 -13.45
C GLU A 97 -17.93 -8.95 -13.99
N GLY A 98 -17.44 -8.06 -13.11
CA GLY A 98 -17.05 -6.70 -13.50
C GLY A 98 -15.92 -6.69 -14.55
N ASN A 99 -14.93 -7.56 -14.42
CA ASN A 99 -13.82 -7.68 -15.37
C ASN A 99 -14.31 -8.19 -16.74
N GLU A 100 -15.23 -9.16 -16.77
CA GLU A 100 -15.84 -9.65 -18.01
C GLU A 100 -16.67 -8.58 -18.71
N LEU A 101 -17.45 -7.79 -17.97
CA LEU A 101 -18.20 -6.65 -18.53
C LEU A 101 -17.27 -5.53 -19.01
N PHE A 102 -16.18 -5.28 -18.30
CA PHE A 102 -15.16 -4.32 -18.70
C PHE A 102 -14.51 -4.72 -20.04
N LYS A 103 -14.21 -6.01 -20.24
CA LYS A 103 -13.73 -6.53 -21.54
C LYS A 103 -14.76 -6.33 -22.66
N LYS A 104 -16.06 -6.47 -22.35
CA LYS A 104 -17.18 -6.21 -23.27
C LYS A 104 -17.42 -4.71 -23.52
N LYS A 105 -16.64 -3.81 -22.91
CA LYS A 105 -16.77 -2.35 -22.98
C LYS A 105 -18.06 -1.79 -22.38
N ASP A 106 -18.82 -2.59 -21.64
CA ASP A 106 -19.95 -2.10 -20.86
C ASP A 106 -19.48 -1.56 -19.52
N TYR A 107 -18.93 -0.35 -19.54
CA TYR A 107 -18.34 0.27 -18.37
C TYR A 107 -19.38 0.65 -17.30
N ARG A 108 -20.62 0.98 -17.69
CA ARG A 108 -21.68 1.35 -16.73
C ARG A 108 -22.05 0.20 -15.82
N THR A 109 -22.32 -0.97 -16.41
CA THR A 109 -22.70 -2.17 -15.66
C THR A 109 -21.50 -2.71 -14.87
N ALA A 110 -20.28 -2.62 -15.41
CA ALA A 110 -19.06 -2.97 -14.69
C ALA A 110 -18.87 -2.13 -13.41
N ILE A 111 -19.11 -0.81 -13.46
CA ILE A 111 -19.04 0.09 -12.29
C ILE A 111 -20.04 -0.34 -11.21
N ALA A 112 -21.25 -0.71 -11.59
CA ALA A 112 -22.26 -1.19 -10.66
C ALA A 112 -21.79 -2.45 -9.94
N ASN A 113 -21.27 -3.45 -10.68
CA ASN A 113 -20.74 -4.69 -10.09
C ASN A 113 -19.55 -4.46 -9.17
N TYR A 114 -18.58 -3.61 -9.55
CA TYR A 114 -17.47 -3.27 -8.64
C TYR A 114 -17.97 -2.53 -7.39
N THR A 115 -19.03 -1.73 -7.50
CA THR A 115 -19.62 -1.03 -6.35
C THR A 115 -20.34 -1.98 -5.41
N GLU A 116 -21.05 -2.99 -5.93
CA GLU A 116 -21.63 -4.07 -5.10
C GLU A 116 -20.53 -4.91 -4.43
N GLY A 117 -19.42 -5.20 -5.13
CA GLY A 117 -18.24 -5.84 -4.55
C GLY A 117 -17.58 -5.03 -3.43
N ILE A 118 -17.62 -3.70 -3.50
CA ILE A 118 -17.12 -2.84 -2.40
C ILE A 118 -18.11 -2.83 -1.22
N LYS A 119 -19.42 -2.86 -1.49
CA LYS A 119 -20.47 -2.90 -0.46
C LYS A 119 -20.45 -4.18 0.37
N SER A 120 -19.97 -5.30 -0.19
CA SER A 120 -19.83 -6.55 0.57
C SER A 120 -18.78 -6.45 1.69
N LYS A 121 -17.94 -5.40 1.73
CA LYS A 121 -16.96 -5.10 2.78
C LYS A 121 -16.10 -6.32 3.14
N SER A 122 -15.44 -6.89 2.14
CA SER A 122 -14.49 -7.96 2.39
C SER A 122 -13.39 -7.50 3.38
N PRO A 123 -12.94 -8.36 4.30
CA PRO A 123 -11.88 -8.01 5.25
C PRO A 123 -10.51 -7.83 4.56
N ASP A 124 -10.37 -8.29 3.31
CA ASP A 124 -9.14 -8.22 2.55
C ASP A 124 -8.95 -6.82 1.93
N ARG A 125 -7.98 -6.08 2.49
CA ARG A 125 -7.63 -4.74 2.02
C ARG A 125 -7.14 -4.75 0.56
N LEU A 126 -6.44 -5.80 0.13
CA LEU A 126 -5.90 -5.89 -1.22
C LEU A 126 -7.01 -6.06 -2.26
N GLN A 127 -7.97 -6.94 -2.00
CA GLN A 127 -9.14 -7.09 -2.89
C GLN A 127 -9.94 -5.80 -3.03
N ASN A 128 -10.17 -5.09 -1.92
CA ASN A 128 -10.85 -3.80 -1.95
C ASN A 128 -10.07 -2.76 -2.77
N ALA A 129 -8.74 -2.67 -2.61
CA ALA A 129 -7.91 -1.77 -3.39
C ALA A 129 -8.00 -2.04 -4.90
N VAL A 130 -8.02 -3.31 -5.30
CA VAL A 130 -8.20 -3.71 -6.71
C VAL A 130 -9.58 -3.28 -7.22
N LEU A 131 -10.65 -3.52 -6.46
CA LEU A 131 -12.01 -3.11 -6.85
C LEU A 131 -12.13 -1.58 -7.03
N TYR A 132 -11.54 -0.78 -6.13
CA TYR A 132 -11.49 0.68 -6.29
C TYR A 132 -10.72 1.10 -7.55
N THR A 133 -9.59 0.45 -7.84
CA THR A 133 -8.75 0.73 -9.01
C THR A 133 -9.48 0.39 -10.30
N ASN A 134 -10.14 -0.78 -10.37
CA ASN A 134 -10.89 -1.22 -11.54
C ASN A 134 -12.13 -0.36 -11.76
N ARG A 135 -12.82 0.07 -10.70
CA ARG A 135 -13.92 1.03 -10.79
C ARG A 135 -13.46 2.38 -11.33
N ALA A 136 -12.33 2.90 -10.86
CA ALA A 136 -11.74 4.14 -11.37
C ALA A 136 -11.36 4.02 -12.86
N ALA A 137 -10.78 2.90 -13.28
CA ALA A 137 -10.50 2.63 -14.68
C ALA A 137 -11.78 2.58 -15.53
N ALA A 138 -12.86 1.98 -15.03
CA ALA A 138 -14.15 1.94 -15.72
C ALA A 138 -14.77 3.34 -15.86
N HIS A 139 -14.70 4.17 -14.81
CA HIS A 139 -15.10 5.58 -14.90
C HIS A 139 -14.25 6.36 -15.91
N TYR A 140 -12.94 6.11 -15.94
CA TYR A 140 -12.04 6.75 -16.91
C TYR A 140 -12.41 6.42 -18.36
N HIS A 141 -12.78 5.17 -18.67
CA HIS A 141 -13.22 4.80 -20.01
C HIS A 141 -14.62 5.34 -20.36
N LEU A 142 -15.51 5.44 -19.38
CA LEU A 142 -16.83 6.03 -19.56
C LEU A 142 -16.75 7.55 -19.81
N ASP A 143 -15.86 8.23 -19.10
CA ASP A 143 -15.68 9.68 -19.15
C ASP A 143 -14.51 10.10 -20.05
N SER A 144 -14.04 9.20 -20.93
CA SER A 144 -12.96 9.47 -21.88
C SER A 144 -13.29 10.60 -22.87
N GLU A 145 -14.55 10.99 -22.98
CA GLU A 145 -15.01 12.12 -23.79
C GLU A 145 -15.03 13.46 -23.02
N ASN A 146 -14.78 13.43 -21.70
CA ASN A 146 -14.76 14.62 -20.87
C ASN A 146 -13.49 15.43 -21.12
N LYS A 147 -13.69 16.64 -21.65
CA LYS A 147 -12.63 17.58 -22.01
C LYS A 147 -11.75 17.95 -20.83
N GLU A 148 -12.31 18.12 -19.64
CA GLU A 148 -11.55 18.49 -18.44
C GLU A 148 -10.59 17.37 -18.01
N LEU A 149 -11.06 16.12 -18.07
CA LEU A 149 -10.25 14.94 -17.73
C LEU A 149 -9.08 14.76 -18.72
N LEU A 150 -9.33 14.99 -20.01
CA LEU A 150 -8.31 14.97 -21.06
C LEU A 150 -7.24 16.05 -20.85
N GLU A 151 -7.64 17.27 -20.49
CA GLU A 151 -6.68 18.34 -20.19
C GLU A 151 -5.81 18.01 -18.96
N ILE A 152 -6.41 17.49 -17.89
CA ILE A 152 -5.69 17.07 -16.68
C ILE A 152 -4.69 15.96 -17.02
N LYS A 153 -5.09 14.98 -17.83
CA LYS A 153 -4.20 13.91 -18.32
C LYS A 153 -3.01 14.48 -19.08
N LEU A 154 -3.24 15.37 -20.04
CA LEU A 154 -2.17 16.00 -20.83
C LEU A 154 -1.22 16.80 -19.93
N LYS A 155 -1.74 17.50 -18.91
CA LYS A 155 -0.92 18.21 -17.91
C LYS A 155 -0.07 17.23 -17.09
N ALA A 156 -0.66 16.14 -16.61
CA ALA A 156 0.04 15.12 -15.83
C ALA A 156 1.14 14.42 -16.65
N GLU A 157 0.87 14.06 -17.91
CA GLU A 157 1.86 13.47 -18.81
C GLU A 157 3.03 14.43 -19.08
N LYS A 158 2.75 15.72 -19.31
CA LYS A 158 3.79 16.75 -19.48
C LYS A 158 4.64 16.91 -18.21
N ALA A 159 4.01 16.95 -17.04
CA ALA A 159 4.70 17.05 -15.76
C ALA A 159 5.61 15.82 -15.51
N LYS A 160 5.11 14.61 -15.77
CA LYS A 160 5.90 13.37 -15.67
C LYS A 160 7.12 13.40 -16.59
N ARG A 161 6.94 13.78 -17.86
CA ARG A 161 8.06 13.90 -18.82
C ARG A 161 9.09 14.94 -18.39
N LEU A 162 8.64 16.06 -17.80
CA LEU A 162 9.52 17.10 -17.29
C LEU A 162 10.35 16.59 -16.11
N GLN A 163 9.70 15.90 -15.16
CA GLN A 163 10.35 15.27 -14.02
C GLN A 163 11.41 14.25 -14.46
N GLU A 164 11.05 13.31 -15.35
CA GLU A 164 12.00 12.31 -15.88
C GLU A 164 13.21 12.96 -16.58
N ARG A 165 12.99 14.09 -17.28
CA ARG A 165 14.08 14.84 -17.92
C ARG A 165 15.01 15.46 -16.88
N ASP A 166 14.46 16.04 -15.83
CA ASP A 166 15.24 16.73 -14.81
C ASP A 166 16.01 15.72 -13.94
N GLU A 167 15.40 14.57 -13.64
CA GLU A 167 16.07 13.42 -13.00
C GLU A 167 17.23 12.88 -13.84
N ARG A 168 17.06 12.74 -15.17
CA ARG A 168 18.17 12.33 -16.06
C ARG A 168 19.32 13.32 -16.05
N LYS A 169 19.01 14.62 -16.01
CA LYS A 169 20.03 15.68 -15.94
C LYS A 169 20.75 15.67 -14.60
N GLN A 170 20.03 15.42 -13.50
CA GLN A 170 20.62 15.26 -12.17
C GLN A 170 21.51 14.02 -12.12
N ALA A 171 20.99 12.84 -12.47
CA ALA A 171 21.77 11.60 -12.48
C ALA A 171 23.04 11.66 -13.35
N PHE A 172 23.00 12.39 -14.46
CA PHE A 172 24.20 12.61 -15.28
C PHE A 172 25.24 13.50 -14.57
N LYS A 173 24.81 14.54 -13.87
CA LYS A 173 25.71 15.40 -13.07
C LYS A 173 26.27 14.62 -11.88
N ASP A 174 25.42 13.93 -11.15
CA ASP A 174 25.80 13.13 -9.98
C ASP A 174 26.82 12.05 -10.37
N ARG A 175 26.58 11.34 -11.48
CA ARG A 175 27.55 10.35 -11.99
C ARG A 175 28.90 10.97 -12.34
N LYS A 176 28.91 12.17 -12.93
CA LYS A 176 30.16 12.88 -13.25
C LYS A 176 30.90 13.30 -11.96
N GLU A 177 30.17 13.70 -10.93
CA GLU A 177 30.69 14.02 -9.61
C GLU A 177 31.25 12.77 -8.90
N ASP A 178 30.54 11.65 -8.95
CA ASP A 178 31.00 10.35 -8.43
C ASP A 178 32.29 9.89 -9.12
N GLU A 179 32.35 9.99 -10.45
CA GLU A 179 33.56 9.65 -11.21
C GLU A 179 34.75 10.56 -10.83
N ALA A 180 34.50 11.85 -10.55
CA ALA A 180 35.53 12.78 -10.10
C ALA A 180 35.99 12.50 -8.66
N THR A 181 35.06 12.20 -7.74
CA THR A 181 35.38 11.87 -6.34
C THR A 181 36.14 10.55 -6.22
N LEU A 182 35.79 9.54 -7.02
CA LEU A 182 36.54 8.28 -7.07
C LEU A 182 37.97 8.47 -7.55
N LYS A 183 38.18 9.29 -8.60
CA LYS A 183 39.54 9.67 -9.05
C LYS A 183 40.32 10.37 -7.95
N LEU A 184 39.70 11.32 -7.27
CA LEU A 184 40.31 12.03 -6.14
C LEU A 184 40.72 11.07 -5.01
N LEU A 185 39.83 10.19 -4.58
CA LEU A 185 40.09 9.21 -3.51
C LEU A 185 41.24 8.27 -3.88
N ASN A 186 41.32 7.83 -5.14
CA ASN A 186 42.43 6.99 -5.61
C ASN A 186 43.76 7.74 -5.52
N VAL A 187 43.83 9.00 -5.96
CA VAL A 187 45.07 9.81 -5.88
C VAL A 187 45.51 10.02 -4.42
N ILE A 188 44.57 10.32 -3.51
CA ILE A 188 44.87 10.47 -2.07
C ILE A 188 45.44 9.16 -1.50
N LYS A 189 44.85 8.03 -1.88
CA LYS A 189 45.30 6.69 -1.46
C LYS A 189 46.70 6.37 -1.99
N ASP A 190 46.97 6.67 -3.26
CA ASP A 190 48.28 6.45 -3.89
C ASP A 190 49.37 7.29 -3.24
N ARG A 191 49.05 8.53 -2.86
CA ARG A 191 49.94 9.45 -2.14
C ARG A 191 50.08 9.14 -0.64
N LYS A 192 49.39 8.11 -0.14
CA LYS A 192 49.44 7.63 1.26
C LYS A 192 49.15 8.73 2.28
N ILE A 193 48.28 9.67 1.93
CA ILE A 193 47.89 10.78 2.82
C ILE A 193 46.98 10.22 3.91
N GLN A 194 47.31 10.48 5.18
CA GLN A 194 46.51 10.05 6.31
C GLN A 194 45.43 11.08 6.61
N LEU A 195 44.17 10.72 6.35
CA LEU A 195 43.01 11.54 6.69
C LEU A 195 42.59 11.25 8.14
N VAL A 196 42.68 12.26 9.00
CA VAL A 196 42.24 12.19 10.40
C VAL A 196 40.93 12.96 10.55
N SER A 197 39.83 12.24 10.84
CA SER A 197 38.56 12.87 11.19
C SER A 197 38.57 13.34 12.65
N SER A 198 38.13 14.57 12.89
CA SER A 198 38.14 15.23 14.20
C SER A 198 37.31 14.51 15.26
N THR A 199 36.35 13.66 14.86
CA THR A 199 35.44 12.96 15.78
C THR A 199 36.01 11.67 16.38
N ASN A 200 37.11 11.12 15.85
CA ASN A 200 37.62 9.84 16.32
C ASN A 200 39.16 9.77 16.35
N ARG A 201 39.78 10.46 17.32
CA ARG A 201 41.24 10.37 17.56
C ARG A 201 41.71 8.98 18.02
N ARG A 202 40.82 8.00 18.24
CA ARG A 202 41.15 6.70 18.86
C ARG A 202 41.20 5.50 17.90
N ASN A 203 40.72 5.61 16.66
CA ASN A 203 40.86 4.52 15.67
C ASN A 203 41.28 5.08 14.29
N CYS A 204 42.56 4.94 13.96
CA CYS A 204 43.22 5.49 12.76
C CYS A 204 43.43 4.45 11.65
N SER A 205 42.58 3.43 11.52
CA SER A 205 42.83 2.30 10.60
C SER A 205 41.89 2.20 9.41
N SER A 206 40.81 3.00 9.34
CA SER A 206 39.90 2.96 8.20
C SER A 206 40.07 4.20 7.33
N PHE A 207 40.62 4.00 6.13
CA PHE A 207 40.53 4.99 5.05
C PHE A 207 39.06 5.35 4.82
N PRO A 208 38.70 6.64 4.64
CA PRO A 208 37.32 7.03 4.39
C PRO A 208 36.78 6.30 3.17
N LYS A 209 35.63 5.62 3.35
CA LYS A 209 34.96 4.88 2.28
C LYS A 209 34.07 5.78 1.41
N SER A 210 33.83 7.02 1.82
CA SER A 210 33.02 8.00 1.10
C SER A 210 33.62 9.40 1.15
N ALA A 211 33.33 10.20 0.12
CA ALA A 211 33.77 11.58 -0.04
C ALA A 211 33.11 12.55 0.97
N ASP A 212 32.07 12.12 1.70
CA ASP A 212 31.37 12.93 2.71
C ASP A 212 32.31 13.45 3.82
N GLN A 213 33.46 12.80 4.03
CA GLN A 213 34.48 13.22 5.01
C GLN A 213 35.45 14.29 4.46
N LEU A 214 35.36 14.61 3.16
CA LEU A 214 36.14 15.65 2.47
C LEU A 214 35.27 16.88 2.10
N GLY A 215 34.03 16.93 2.60
CA GLY A 215 33.12 18.05 2.39
C GLY A 215 33.68 19.37 2.94
N PRO A 216 33.15 20.52 2.52
CA PRO A 216 33.68 21.81 2.96
C PRO A 216 33.48 21.99 4.47
N LEU A 217 34.56 22.01 5.23
CA LEU A 217 34.53 22.28 6.68
C LEU A 217 34.49 23.79 6.99
N HIS A 218 34.85 24.63 6.02
CA HIS A 218 34.91 26.09 6.17
C HIS A 218 33.75 26.77 5.42
N PRO A 219 33.17 27.88 5.95
CA PRO A 219 32.07 28.61 5.30
C PRO A 219 32.33 29.06 3.85
N SER A 220 33.60 29.13 3.45
CA SER A 220 34.00 29.46 2.08
C SER A 220 33.70 28.35 1.05
N GLY A 221 33.26 27.16 1.49
CA GLY A 221 32.93 26.07 0.57
C GLY A 221 34.15 25.38 -0.07
N ALA A 222 35.36 25.60 0.49
CA ALA A 222 36.58 25.02 -0.06
C ALA A 222 36.73 23.54 0.35
N SER A 223 36.95 22.68 -0.64
CA SER A 223 37.20 21.24 -0.51
C SER A 223 38.44 20.85 -1.29
N VAL A 224 38.98 19.67 -0.99
CA VAL A 224 40.11 19.10 -1.73
C VAL A 224 39.70 18.86 -3.18
N ARG A 225 40.51 19.33 -4.14
CA ARG A 225 40.24 19.18 -5.58
C ARG A 225 41.45 18.59 -6.30
N LEU A 226 41.18 17.92 -7.41
CA LEU A 226 42.19 17.41 -8.32
C LEU A 226 42.18 18.23 -9.60
N ASP A 227 43.32 18.80 -9.97
CA ASP A 227 43.49 19.57 -11.22
C ASP A 227 43.71 18.64 -12.43
N GLU A 228 43.60 19.19 -13.65
CA GLU A 228 43.79 18.47 -14.93
C GLU A 228 45.19 17.85 -15.06
N LYS A 229 46.20 18.45 -14.41
CA LYS A 229 47.58 17.95 -14.36
C LYS A 229 47.80 16.84 -13.33
N GLY A 230 46.75 16.43 -12.60
CA GLY A 230 46.83 15.45 -11.52
C GLY A 230 47.37 16.00 -10.20
N CYS A 231 47.50 17.32 -10.07
CA CYS A 231 47.94 17.97 -8.84
C CYS A 231 46.77 18.11 -7.86
N LEU A 232 46.99 17.81 -6.58
CA LEU A 232 45.98 18.06 -5.54
C LEU A 232 46.05 19.50 -5.06
N HIS A 233 44.87 20.10 -4.91
CA HIS A 233 44.70 21.37 -4.25
C HIS A 233 44.02 21.17 -2.91
N TRP A 234 44.67 21.66 -1.86
CA TRP A 234 44.24 21.52 -0.47
C TRP A 234 43.78 22.88 0.08
N PRO A 235 42.66 22.93 0.82
CA PRO A 235 42.42 24.04 1.72
C PRO A 235 43.38 23.93 2.91
N VAL A 236 44.14 24.98 3.18
CA VAL A 236 45.14 25.02 4.26
C VAL A 236 44.79 26.15 5.23
N LEU A 237 44.82 25.84 6.52
CA LEU A 237 44.65 26.82 7.60
C LEU A 237 46.01 27.09 8.23
N LEU A 238 46.45 28.35 8.20
CA LEU A 238 47.60 28.82 8.94
C LEU A 238 47.12 29.35 10.30
N LEU A 239 47.80 28.93 11.37
CA LEU A 239 47.48 29.34 12.73
C LEU A 239 48.65 30.14 13.31
N TYR A 240 48.35 31.32 13.82
CA TYR A 240 49.28 32.22 14.51
C TYR A 240 48.93 32.23 16.01
N PRO A 241 49.43 31.25 16.79
CA PRO A 241 49.03 31.07 18.18
C PRO A 241 49.40 32.24 19.09
N GLU A 242 50.46 32.98 18.77
CA GLU A 242 50.92 34.16 19.53
C GLU A 242 49.88 35.28 19.51
N TYR A 243 49.22 35.48 18.38
CA TYR A 243 48.21 36.54 18.18
C TYR A 243 46.77 36.00 18.17
N ALA A 244 46.59 34.70 18.42
CA ALA A 244 45.32 33.99 18.29
C ALA A 244 44.61 34.22 16.94
N GLN A 245 45.39 34.43 15.88
CA GLN A 245 44.91 34.73 14.54
C GLN A 245 44.99 33.49 13.65
N THR A 246 44.14 33.40 12.63
CA THR A 246 44.20 32.37 11.60
C THR A 246 44.03 32.98 10.22
N ASP A 247 44.67 32.37 9.23
CA ASP A 247 44.47 32.66 7.81
C ASP A 247 44.11 31.39 7.04
N PHE A 248 43.24 31.55 6.04
CA PHE A 248 42.71 30.43 5.27
C PHE A 248 43.09 30.53 3.80
N ILE A 249 43.92 29.60 3.34
CA ILE A 249 44.30 29.44 1.94
C ILE A 249 43.32 28.46 1.31
N GLN A 250 42.45 28.95 0.42
CA GLN A 250 41.40 28.12 -0.19
C GLN A 250 41.95 27.06 -1.16
N ASN A 251 43.08 27.32 -1.81
CA ASN A 251 43.54 26.53 -2.96
C ASN A 251 45.07 26.35 -2.98
N PHE A 252 45.62 25.63 -2.00
CA PHE A 252 47.06 25.34 -1.92
C PHE A 252 47.43 24.16 -2.83
N CYS A 253 48.22 24.39 -3.88
CA CYS A 253 48.70 23.32 -4.75
C CYS A 253 49.79 22.50 -4.04
N GLU A 254 49.75 21.18 -4.16
CA GLU A 254 50.75 20.30 -3.53
C GLU A 254 52.20 20.52 -3.99
N ASN A 255 52.39 21.08 -5.18
CA ASN A 255 53.71 21.36 -5.75
C ASN A 255 54.23 22.75 -5.36
N SER A 256 53.39 23.58 -4.75
CA SER A 256 53.79 24.89 -4.25
C SER A 256 54.43 24.73 -2.88
N THR A 257 55.45 25.55 -2.62
CA THR A 257 56.07 25.56 -1.29
C THR A 257 55.28 26.47 -0.35
N PHE A 258 55.48 26.27 0.95
CA PHE A 258 54.98 27.20 1.96
C PHE A 258 55.66 28.56 1.84
N GLU A 259 56.94 28.60 1.46
CA GLU A 259 57.69 29.83 1.27
C GLU A 259 57.04 30.72 0.20
N ASP A 260 56.66 30.16 -0.95
CA ASP A 260 55.99 30.93 -2.02
C ASP A 260 54.71 31.62 -1.51
N HIS A 261 53.92 30.90 -0.72
CA HIS A 261 52.67 31.43 -0.14
C HIS A 261 52.94 32.44 0.97
N LEU A 262 53.94 32.18 1.82
CA LEU A 262 54.31 33.08 2.91
C LEU A 262 54.90 34.39 2.35
N VAL A 263 55.72 34.34 1.30
CA VAL A 263 56.21 35.54 0.61
C VAL A 263 55.06 36.31 -0.03
N GLN A 264 54.04 35.64 -0.55
CA GLN A 264 52.86 36.33 -1.05
C GLN A 264 52.02 36.99 0.06
N MET A 265 52.03 36.44 1.28
CA MET A 265 51.26 36.94 2.42
C MET A 265 52.03 38.00 3.25
N PHE A 266 53.35 37.86 3.37
CA PHE A 266 54.22 38.60 4.30
C PHE A 266 55.45 39.22 3.60
N GLY A 267 55.55 39.12 2.28
CA GLY A 267 56.71 39.59 1.53
C GLY A 267 56.89 41.11 1.57
N PRO A 268 58.05 41.60 1.08
CA PRO A 268 58.44 43.00 1.20
C PRO A 268 57.54 43.97 0.41
N ASP A 269 56.80 43.47 -0.58
CA ASP A 269 55.88 44.25 -1.42
C ASP A 269 54.43 44.25 -0.88
N THR A 270 54.17 43.53 0.21
CA THR A 270 52.86 43.40 0.85
C THR A 270 52.79 44.21 2.14
N GLU A 271 51.66 44.89 2.36
CA GLU A 271 51.45 45.58 3.64
C GLU A 271 51.37 44.55 4.78
N PRO A 272 52.07 44.78 5.90
CA PRO A 272 52.06 43.88 7.04
C PRO A 272 50.62 43.76 7.57
N PRO A 273 50.24 42.59 8.09
CA PRO A 273 48.94 42.44 8.72
C PRO A 273 48.77 43.40 9.91
N PRO A 274 47.56 43.90 10.18
CA PRO A 274 47.32 44.89 11.23
C PRO A 274 47.62 44.38 12.65
N TRP A 275 47.80 43.07 12.82
CA TRP A 275 48.16 42.44 14.09
C TRP A 275 49.67 42.28 14.29
N ASP A 276 50.50 42.36 13.23
CA ASP A 276 51.97 42.27 13.32
C ASP A 276 52.59 43.67 13.48
N ILE A 277 52.35 44.28 14.65
CA ILE A 277 52.81 45.65 14.98
C ILE A 277 54.35 45.73 15.03
N GLU A 278 55.02 44.61 15.33
CA GLU A 278 56.47 44.55 15.52
C GLU A 278 57.23 44.13 14.26
N HIS A 279 56.52 43.88 13.14
CA HIS A 279 57.09 43.40 11.87
C HIS A 279 57.99 42.17 12.05
N LYS A 280 57.59 41.25 12.93
CA LYS A 280 58.37 40.04 13.23
C LYS A 280 58.09 38.92 12.24
N HIS A 281 57.02 39.02 11.46
CA HIS A 281 56.60 38.02 10.49
C HIS A 281 56.75 38.58 9.08
N THR A 282 58.01 38.60 8.60
CA THR A 282 58.43 38.97 7.24
C THR A 282 59.19 37.83 6.57
#